data_AF-A0A8J3QIM4-F1
#
_entry.id   AF-A0A8J3QIM4-F1
#
_cell.length_a   1.000
_cell.length_b   1.000
_cell.length_c   1.000
_cell.angle_alpha   90.00
_cell.angle_beta   90.00
_cell.angle_gamma   90.00
#
_symmetry.space_group_name_H-M   'P 1'
#
loop_
_entity.id
_entity.type
_entity.pdbx_description
1 polymer ?
#
loop_
_entity_poly.entity_id
_entity_poly.type
_entity_poly.pdbx_seq_one_letter_code
_entity_poly.pdbx_strand_id
1 'polypeptide(L)'
;MGGKSFIFFRNPRPDAVDPATGQRYQDVIVFWVASEADKQALVQDEASPFFTTAHFDGHPSVLLRAGRLGELTRKELAEVIQDAWLSRASARRASAWLSAHPPA
;
A
#
# COMPACT_ATOMS: atom_id res chain seq x y z
N MET A 1 8.76 -12.44 13.96
CA MET A 1 7.99 -11.41 13.21
C MET A 1 6.53 -11.54 13.62
N GLY A 2 5.82 -10.45 13.94
CA GLY A 2 4.39 -10.52 14.29
C GLY A 2 3.57 -10.99 13.07
N GLY A 3 2.70 -11.98 13.24
CA GLY A 3 2.08 -12.73 12.13
C GLY A 3 1.07 -11.97 11.25
N LYS A 4 1.02 -10.64 11.30
CA LYS A 4 0.12 -9.83 10.46
C LYS A 4 0.84 -9.38 9.21
N SER A 5 0.41 -9.85 8.04
CA SER A 5 0.84 -9.29 6.76
C SER A 5 0.48 -7.81 6.67
N PHE A 6 1.36 -7.04 6.04
CA PHE A 6 1.21 -5.60 5.79
C PHE A 6 1.46 -5.23 4.32
N ILE A 7 2.30 -6.03 3.62
CA ILE A 7 2.49 -5.97 2.17
C ILE A 7 2.51 -7.39 1.61
N PHE A 8 1.87 -7.62 0.48
CA PHE A 8 1.92 -8.91 -0.22
C PHE A 8 1.51 -8.80 -1.69
N PHE A 9 2.02 -9.70 -2.52
CA PHE A 9 1.54 -9.92 -3.88
C PHE A 9 0.16 -10.56 -3.84
N ARG A 10 -0.77 -10.01 -4.61
CA ARG A 10 -2.13 -10.51 -4.75
C ARG A 10 -2.22 -11.28 -6.07
N ASN A 11 -2.75 -12.50 -6.02
CA ASN A 11 -3.09 -13.23 -7.24
C ASN A 11 -4.01 -12.38 -8.14
N PRO A 12 -3.99 -12.56 -9.46
CA PRO A 12 -4.86 -11.82 -10.38
C PRO A 12 -6.34 -12.00 -10.01
N ARG A 13 -7.09 -10.91 -9.88
CA ARG A 13 -8.51 -10.91 -9.51
C ARG A 13 -9.35 -10.08 -10.48
N PRO A 14 -10.64 -10.41 -10.66
CA PRO A 14 -11.51 -9.72 -11.62
C PRO A 14 -11.81 -8.26 -11.27
N ASP A 15 -11.58 -7.82 -10.04
CA ASP A 15 -11.77 -6.42 -9.63
C ASP A 15 -10.59 -5.51 -10.04
N ALA A 16 -9.44 -6.08 -10.40
CA ALA A 16 -8.23 -5.33 -10.77
C ALA A 16 -7.86 -5.64 -12.22
N VAL A 17 -8.38 -4.82 -13.14
CA VAL A 17 -8.24 -4.99 -14.59
C VAL A 17 -7.73 -3.72 -15.26
N ASP A 18 -7.08 -3.89 -16.40
CA ASP A 18 -6.75 -2.81 -17.30
C ASP A 18 -8.04 -2.26 -17.94
N PRO A 19 -8.34 -0.95 -17.81
CA PRO A 19 -9.58 -0.38 -18.33
C PRO A 19 -9.65 -0.35 -19.87
N ALA A 20 -8.51 -0.36 -20.56
CA ALA A 20 -8.46 -0.34 -22.02
C ALA A 20 -8.61 -1.75 -22.63
N THR A 21 -8.05 -2.77 -21.98
CA THR A 21 -8.03 -4.14 -22.52
C THR A 21 -8.98 -5.11 -21.82
N GLY A 22 -9.45 -4.77 -20.61
CA GLY A 22 -10.21 -5.65 -19.73
C GLY A 22 -9.39 -6.80 -19.13
N GLN A 23 -8.08 -6.88 -19.40
CA GLN A 23 -7.24 -7.96 -18.88
C GLN A 23 -6.94 -7.75 -17.40
N ARG A 24 -6.90 -8.84 -16.63
CA ARG A 24 -6.55 -8.80 -15.20
C ARG A 24 -5.08 -8.43 -15.03
N TYR A 25 -4.81 -7.52 -14.11
CA TYR A 25 -3.44 -7.24 -13.69
C TYR A 25 -2.82 -8.47 -13.04
N GLN A 26 -1.58 -8.76 -13.44
CA GLN A 26 -0.84 -9.95 -12.98
C GLN A 26 0.12 -9.63 -11.83
N ASP A 27 0.27 -8.35 -11.51
CA ASP A 27 1.38 -7.81 -10.72
C ASP A 27 0.89 -6.87 -9.61
N VAL A 28 -0.30 -7.11 -9.07
CA VAL A 28 -0.89 -6.28 -8.00
C VAL A 28 -0.23 -6.58 -6.65
N ILE A 29 0.25 -5.52 -6.00
CA ILE A 29 0.76 -5.54 -4.63
C ILE A 29 -0.23 -4.77 -3.75
N VAL A 30 -0.54 -5.34 -2.57
CA VAL A 30 -1.39 -4.71 -1.56
C VAL A 30 -0.53 -4.11 -0.48
N PHE A 31 -0.82 -2.87 -0.07
CA PHE A 31 -0.20 -2.18 1.05
C PHE A 31 -1.25 -1.79 2.08
N TRP A 32 -1.05 -2.15 3.35
CA TRP A 32 -1.84 -1.61 4.45
C TRP A 32 -1.48 -0.13 4.67
N VAL A 33 -2.45 0.66 5.13
CA VAL A 33 -2.25 2.05 5.56
C VAL A 33 -2.90 2.25 6.94
N ALA A 34 -2.57 3.36 7.62
CA ALA A 34 -3.01 3.59 8.99
C ALA A 34 -4.53 3.84 9.10
N SER A 35 -5.14 4.47 8.09
CA SER A 35 -6.57 4.76 8.06
C SER A 35 -7.16 4.79 6.65
N GLU A 36 -8.49 4.83 6.57
CA GLU A 36 -9.18 5.06 5.30
C GLU A 36 -8.90 6.47 4.75
N ALA A 37 -8.67 7.46 5.61
CA ALA A 37 -8.29 8.81 5.16
C ALA A 37 -6.93 8.80 4.45
N ASP A 38 -5.94 8.08 4.99
CA ASP A 38 -4.61 7.95 4.35
C ASP A 38 -4.70 7.22 3.02
N LYS A 39 -5.57 6.19 2.94
CA LYS A 39 -5.89 5.52 1.68
C LYS A 39 -6.43 6.52 0.65
N GLN A 40 -7.40 7.35 1.04
CA GLN A 40 -8.00 8.32 0.12
C GLN A 40 -6.98 9.37 -0.32
N ALA A 41 -6.12 9.84 0.57
CA ALA A 41 -5.06 10.78 0.22
C ALA A 41 -4.14 10.21 -0.87
N LEU A 42 -3.73 8.94 -0.75
CA LEU A 42 -2.87 8.28 -1.74
C LEU A 42 -3.58 7.99 -3.06
N VAL A 43 -4.88 7.67 -3.05
CA VAL A 43 -5.61 7.27 -4.26
C VAL A 43 -6.16 8.47 -5.04
N GLN A 44 -6.43 9.58 -4.37
CA GLN A 44 -6.97 10.80 -5.00
C GLN A 44 -5.88 11.69 -5.61
N ASP A 45 -4.62 11.50 -5.24
CA ASP A 45 -3.49 12.18 -5.87
C ASP A 45 -3.25 11.64 -7.28
N GLU A 46 -3.37 12.49 -8.30
CA GLU A 46 -3.18 12.10 -9.70
C GLU A 46 -1.72 11.71 -10.02
N ALA A 47 -0.75 12.21 -9.25
CA ALA A 47 0.66 11.84 -9.40
C ALA A 47 0.98 10.50 -8.74
N SER A 48 0.07 9.97 -7.92
CA SER A 48 0.26 8.72 -7.21
C SER A 48 -0.03 7.52 -8.12
N PRO A 49 0.83 6.49 -8.12
CA PRO A 49 0.58 5.26 -8.86
C PRO A 49 -0.37 4.30 -8.10
N PHE A 50 -0.77 4.65 -6.87
CA PHE A 50 -1.65 3.84 -6.06
C PHE A 50 -3.11 3.91 -6.55
N PHE A 51 -3.83 2.80 -6.40
CA PHE A 51 -5.25 2.72 -6.76
C PHE A 51 -6.03 1.88 -5.75
N THR A 52 -7.36 1.86 -5.89
CA THR A 52 -8.27 0.97 -5.15
C THR A 52 -9.29 0.35 -6.10
N THR A 53 -9.98 -0.67 -5.62
CA THR A 53 -11.15 -1.26 -6.28
C THR A 53 -12.31 -1.28 -5.30
N ALA A 54 -13.54 -1.43 -5.79
CA ALA A 54 -14.73 -1.53 -4.93
C ALA A 54 -14.65 -2.67 -3.89
N HIS A 55 -13.81 -3.69 -4.16
CA HIS A 55 -13.57 -4.77 -3.20
C HIS A 55 -12.87 -4.29 -1.90
N PHE A 56 -12.17 -3.16 -1.95
CA PHE A 56 -11.44 -2.59 -0.82
C PHE A 56 -12.17 -1.40 -0.17
N ASP A 57 -13.42 -1.13 -0.50
CA ASP A 57 -14.20 -0.06 0.15
C ASP A 57 -14.33 -0.32 1.66
N GLY A 58 -14.06 0.69 2.50
CA GLY A 58 -13.97 0.53 3.96
C GLY A 58 -12.77 -0.28 4.46
N HIS A 59 -11.88 -0.74 3.57
CA HIS A 59 -10.66 -1.48 3.94
C HIS A 59 -9.42 -0.58 3.80
N PRO A 60 -8.58 -0.44 4.85
CA PRO A 60 -7.41 0.45 4.85
C PRO A 60 -6.23 -0.19 4.10
N SER A 61 -6.38 -0.34 2.78
CA SER A 61 -5.31 -0.78 1.90
C SER A 61 -5.37 -0.10 0.55
N VAL A 62 -4.20 0.17 0.00
CA VAL A 62 -4.00 0.65 -1.38
C VAL A 62 -3.37 -0.46 -2.22
N LEU A 63 -3.57 -0.37 -3.52
CA LEU A 63 -3.05 -1.29 -4.52
C LEU A 63 -2.02 -0.58 -5.38
N LEU A 64 -1.00 -1.30 -5.82
CA LEU A 64 -0.01 -0.81 -6.77
C LEU A 64 0.31 -1.92 -7.77
N ARG A 65 0.49 -1.57 -9.04
CA ARG A 65 1.06 -2.52 -10.01
C ARG A 65 2.58 -2.51 -9.89
N ALA A 66 3.21 -3.68 -9.81
CA ALA A 66 4.67 -3.78 -9.71
C ALA A 66 5.38 -3.09 -10.89
N GLY A 67 4.81 -3.15 -12.10
CA GLY A 67 5.34 -2.46 -13.27
C GLY A 67 5.35 -0.92 -13.17
N ARG A 68 4.63 -0.34 -12.20
CA ARG A 68 4.59 1.11 -11.92
C ARG A 68 5.44 1.51 -10.72
N LEU A 69 6.18 0.59 -10.10
CA LEU A 69 7.07 0.91 -8.96
C LEU A 69 8.11 1.99 -9.31
N GLY A 70 8.52 2.08 -10.58
CA GLY A 70 9.47 3.09 -11.04
C GLY A 70 8.95 4.52 -11.04
N GLU A 71 7.64 4.73 -10.82
CA GLU A 71 7.04 6.05 -10.64
C GLU A 71 7.27 6.60 -9.23
N LEU A 72 7.66 5.74 -8.28
CA LEU A 72 8.07 6.13 -6.94
C LEU A 72 9.59 6.21 -6.85
N THR A 73 10.09 7.24 -6.19
CA THR A 73 11.48 7.25 -5.72
C THR A 73 11.70 6.17 -4.68
N ARG A 74 12.96 5.77 -4.50
CA ARG A 74 13.35 4.83 -3.43
C ARG A 74 12.93 5.32 -2.04
N LYS A 75 12.92 6.64 -1.83
CA LYS A 75 12.54 7.24 -0.55
C LYS A 75 11.04 7.09 -0.31
N GLU A 76 10.21 7.48 -1.28
CA GLU A 76 8.75 7.33 -1.19
C GLU A 76 8.34 5.86 -0.99
N LEU A 77 8.94 4.95 -1.74
CA LEU A 77 8.66 3.52 -1.57
C LEU A 77 9.05 3.02 -0.18
N ALA A 78 10.18 3.49 0.36
CA ALA A 78 10.59 3.14 1.72
C ALA A 78 9.62 3.67 2.78
N GLU A 79 9.15 4.92 2.64
CA GLU A 79 8.15 5.53 3.53
C GLU A 79 6.84 4.73 3.49
N VAL A 80 6.31 4.42 2.31
CA VAL A 80 5.09 3.60 2.18
C VAL A 80 5.26 2.22 2.81
N ILE A 81 6.43 1.58 2.66
CA ILE A 81 6.70 0.28 3.28
C ILE A 81 6.73 0.38 4.81
N GLN A 82 7.32 1.45 5.34
CA GLN A 82 7.42 1.70 6.77
C GLN A 82 6.04 1.98 7.37
N ASP A 83 5.24 2.83 6.73
CA ASP A 83 3.88 3.15 7.17
C ASP A 83 2.97 1.92 7.13
N ALA A 84 3.08 1.10 6.09
CA ALA A 84 2.38 -0.17 6.01
C ALA A 84 2.75 -1.08 7.18
N TRP A 85 4.04 -1.19 7.52
CA TRP A 85 4.47 -1.96 8.68
C TRP A 85 3.96 -1.37 10.00
N LEU A 86 4.04 -0.04 10.18
CA LEU A 86 3.60 0.65 11.39
C LEU A 86 2.11 0.48 11.65
N SER A 87 1.27 0.51 10.61
CA SER A 87 -0.19 0.27 10.72
C SER A 87 -0.53 -1.14 11.23
N ARG A 88 0.42 -2.07 11.20
CA ARG A 88 0.22 -3.49 11.53
C ARG A 88 1.09 -3.99 12.68
N ALA A 89 2.13 -3.24 13.03
CA ALA A 89 3.04 -3.55 14.11
C ALA A 89 2.31 -3.53 15.46
N SER A 90 2.86 -4.24 16.45
CA SER A 90 2.38 -4.08 17.83
C SER A 90 2.86 -2.73 18.37
N ALA A 91 2.10 -2.14 19.30
CA ALA A 91 2.44 -0.86 19.92
C ALA A 91 3.91 -0.80 20.40
N ARG A 92 4.40 -1.86 21.04
CA ARG A 92 5.80 -1.96 21.49
C ARG A 92 6.81 -1.84 20.35
N ARG A 93 6.57 -2.52 19.21
CA ARG A 93 7.50 -2.51 18.07
C ARG A 93 7.44 -1.19 17.33
N ALA A 94 6.24 -0.65 17.12
CA ALA A 94 6.06 0.66 16.51
C ALA A 94 6.76 1.75 17.32
N SER A 95 6.53 1.79 18.63
CA SER A 95 7.17 2.76 19.54
C SER A 95 8.70 2.64 19.53
N ALA A 96 9.24 1.42 19.59
CA ALA A 96 10.70 1.21 19.51
C ALA A 96 11.28 1.68 18.16
N TRP A 97 10.58 1.42 17.05
CA TRP A 97 11.03 1.83 15.72
C TRP A 97 11.02 3.35 15.56
N LEU A 98 9.91 4.01 15.94
CA LEU A 98 9.76 5.46 15.89
C LEU A 98 10.78 6.19 16.78
N SER A 99 11.11 5.61 17.94
CA SER A 99 12.15 6.18 18.82
C SER A 99 13.54 6.13 18.20
N ALA A 100 13.82 5.12 17.37
CA ALA A 100 15.10 4.96 16.67
C ALA A 100 15.15 5.71 15.32
N HIS A 101 13.99 6.05 14.75
CA HIS A 101 13.82 6.72 13.46
C HIS A 101 12.85 7.90 13.64
N PRO A 102 13.27 8.97 14.33
CA PRO A 102 12.43 10.14 14.48
C PRO A 102 12.10 10.72 13.09
N PRO A 103 10.86 11.21 12.88
CA PRO A 103 10.53 11.93 11.66
C PRO A 103 11.50 13.11 11.47
N ALA A 104 11.91 13.31 10.21
CA ALA A 104 12.88 14.34 9.83
C ALA A 104 12.37 15.76 10.11
#